data_AF-N8WZA4-F1
#
_entry.id   AF-N8WZA4-F1
#
_cell.length_a   1.000
_cell.length_b   1.000
_cell.length_c   1.000
_cell.angle_alpha   90.00
_cell.angle_beta   90.00
_cell.angle_gamma   90.00
#
_symmetry.space_group_name_H-M   'P 1'
#
loop_
_entity.id
_entity.type
_entity.pdbx_description
1 polymer ?
#
loop_
_entity_poly.entity_id
_entity_poly.type
_entity_poly.pdbx_seq_one_letter_code
_entity_poly.pdbx_strand_id
1 'polypeptide(L)'
;MTGSLDWESNTNTTENSCKAVQCDCLTFWEIYQQEAIKRVSNLKKGNQYKLEPGYEARARRIASVYAKIFLEQELNSIKQLKGRYYWMGLGAFASKTVATIFKHRGSVLGYNANVQEAINLFALGNLWLFMDIAPCHLAWSASSASFDKCKSLRDVSQFTHIKNEVMNLPWSSCLPKINNLKITLKTPQIGQAFALLPKIEQAFLDVKSEKKKYELARTDLFDHLMFVAIQEQRNILQVIVWENCSVKFGAWMQRWFIGMPDATLVLSSDYSVDDVKKNWFGNYTGSKADQLVELKEDVYIAPLSGTKAENYDSRMIWIGKAAEKYHRLMLDDKGRNFLHQELQTITSWGTSKADFKIHPNSNEGKS
;
A
#
# COMPACT_ATOMS: atom_id res chain seq x y z
N MET A 1 -11.57 -36.63 36.47
CA MET A 1 -12.38 -35.65 35.73
C MET A 1 -11.65 -34.32 35.83
N THR A 2 -10.98 -33.94 34.75
CA THR A 2 -10.11 -32.77 34.65
C THR A 2 -10.98 -31.54 34.39
N GLY A 3 -11.11 -30.69 35.40
CA GLY A 3 -11.85 -29.42 35.33
C GLY A 3 -11.20 -28.47 34.32
N SER A 4 -12.06 -27.90 33.48
CA SER A 4 -11.79 -26.95 32.41
C SER A 4 -10.94 -25.77 32.88
N LEU A 5 -9.90 -25.42 32.11
CA LEU A 5 -9.29 -24.09 32.13
C LEU A 5 -9.99 -23.25 31.07
N ASP A 6 -11.22 -22.85 31.36
CA ASP A 6 -11.86 -21.75 30.65
C ASP A 6 -11.31 -20.45 31.22
N TRP A 7 -10.60 -19.68 30.40
CA TRP A 7 -10.20 -18.32 30.74
C TRP A 7 -10.93 -17.36 29.83
N GLU A 8 -11.89 -16.64 30.39
CA GLU A 8 -12.29 -15.32 29.93
C GLU A 8 -12.13 -14.35 31.10
N SER A 9 -11.33 -13.31 30.93
CA SER A 9 -11.41 -12.13 31.79
C SER A 9 -10.95 -10.87 31.06
N ASN A 10 -11.83 -9.87 31.07
CA ASN A 10 -11.56 -8.47 30.75
C ASN A 10 -11.42 -7.61 32.03
N THR A 11 -11.11 -8.21 33.20
CA THR A 11 -11.02 -7.48 34.49
C THR A 11 -9.80 -7.91 35.32
N ASN A 12 -9.40 -7.06 36.27
CA ASN A 12 -8.27 -7.31 37.16
C ASN A 12 -8.66 -8.20 38.36
N THR A 13 -7.67 -8.67 39.13
CA THR A 13 -7.86 -9.59 40.26
C THR A 13 -8.31 -8.91 41.56
N THR A 14 -8.80 -7.67 41.51
CA THR A 14 -9.13 -6.89 42.71
C THR A 14 -10.52 -6.28 42.57
N GLU A 15 -11.42 -6.74 43.43
CA GLU A 15 -12.81 -6.30 43.50
C GLU A 15 -12.90 -4.77 43.66
N ASN A 16 -13.83 -4.14 42.94
CA ASN A 16 -14.02 -2.67 42.90
C ASN A 16 -12.79 -1.84 42.47
N SER A 17 -11.91 -2.39 41.65
CA SER A 17 -10.76 -1.64 41.13
C SER A 17 -10.72 -1.62 39.60
N CYS A 18 -10.17 -0.54 39.05
CA CYS A 18 -9.84 -0.44 37.63
C CYS A 18 -8.31 -0.41 37.50
N LYS A 19 -7.73 -1.35 36.75
CA LYS A 19 -6.32 -1.30 36.39
C LYS A 19 -6.22 -0.89 34.94
N ALA A 20 -5.56 0.23 34.68
CA ALA A 20 -5.19 0.59 33.32
C ALA A 20 -4.21 -0.47 32.80
N VAL A 21 -4.65 -1.31 31.87
CA VAL A 21 -3.77 -2.20 31.13
C VAL A 21 -3.15 -1.35 30.02
N GLN A 22 -1.91 -0.93 30.19
CA GLN A 22 -1.14 -0.39 29.07
C GLN A 22 -0.64 -1.58 28.24
N CYS A 23 -1.03 -1.61 26.96
CA CYS A 23 -0.35 -2.46 26.00
C CYS A 23 1.10 -1.98 25.91
N ASP A 24 2.06 -2.88 26.08
CA ASP A 24 3.44 -2.57 25.78
C ASP A 24 3.61 -2.25 24.28
N CYS A 25 4.73 -1.65 23.92
CA CYS A 25 4.97 -1.22 22.55
C CYS A 25 5.05 -2.36 21.53
N LEU A 26 5.50 -3.56 21.93
CA LEU A 26 5.53 -4.70 21.02
C LEU A 26 4.10 -5.18 20.76
N THR A 27 3.30 -5.37 21.81
CA THR A 27 1.88 -5.73 21.70
C THR A 27 1.11 -4.69 20.86
N PHE A 28 1.40 -3.40 21.02
CA PHE A 28 0.85 -2.33 20.17
C PHE A 28 1.13 -2.57 18.67
N TRP A 29 2.38 -2.87 18.31
CA TRP A 29 2.74 -3.14 16.92
C TRP A 29 2.17 -4.45 16.38
N GLU A 30 2.10 -5.48 17.22
CA GLU A 30 1.52 -6.77 16.87
C GLU A 30 0.05 -6.65 16.51
N ILE A 31 -0.74 -5.84 17.25
CA ILE A 31 -2.14 -5.57 16.92
C ILE A 31 -2.27 -5.02 15.50
N TYR A 32 -1.53 -3.96 15.14
CA TYR A 32 -1.67 -3.35 13.82
C TYR A 32 -1.04 -4.17 12.69
N GLN A 33 -0.02 -4.97 12.99
CA GLN A 33 0.49 -5.94 12.03
C GLN A 33 -0.56 -7.03 11.75
N GLN A 34 -1.23 -7.54 12.79
CA GLN A 34 -2.30 -8.52 12.64
C GLN A 34 -3.48 -7.92 11.85
N GLU A 35 -3.87 -6.68 12.14
CA GLU A 35 -4.92 -6.00 11.39
C GLU A 35 -4.56 -5.86 9.91
N ALA A 36 -3.32 -5.49 9.56
CA ALA A 36 -2.87 -5.47 8.17
C ALA A 36 -2.97 -6.85 7.51
N ILE A 37 -2.51 -7.92 8.17
CA ILE A 37 -2.61 -9.30 7.67
C ILE A 37 -4.07 -9.69 7.39
N LYS A 38 -5.01 -9.35 8.27
CA LYS A 38 -6.43 -9.65 8.09
C LYS A 38 -7.00 -9.02 6.82
N ARG A 39 -6.62 -7.77 6.47
CA ARG A 39 -7.16 -7.07 5.28
C ARG A 39 -6.83 -7.78 3.97
N VAL A 40 -5.68 -8.45 3.90
CA VAL A 40 -5.24 -9.19 2.70
C VAL A 40 -5.52 -10.69 2.80
N SER A 41 -6.33 -11.10 3.78
CA SER A 41 -6.66 -12.51 4.05
C SER A 41 -8.14 -12.80 3.86
N ASN A 42 -8.46 -14.03 3.48
CA ASN A 42 -9.80 -14.58 3.48
C ASN A 42 -10.18 -15.04 4.88
N LEU A 43 -11.36 -14.64 5.34
CA LEU A 43 -12.00 -15.27 6.48
C LEU A 43 -12.37 -16.71 6.11
N LYS A 44 -12.00 -17.68 6.95
CA LYS A 44 -12.37 -19.09 6.79
C LYS A 44 -13.59 -19.43 7.65
N LYS A 45 -13.39 -19.79 8.91
CA LYS A 45 -14.45 -20.09 9.88
C LYS A 45 -14.07 -19.49 11.24
N GLY A 46 -15.03 -18.91 11.96
CA GLY A 46 -14.76 -18.16 13.18
C GLY A 46 -13.80 -16.99 12.90
N ASN A 47 -12.80 -16.79 13.77
CA ASN A 47 -11.76 -15.76 13.62
C ASN A 47 -10.48 -16.27 12.94
N GLN A 48 -10.56 -17.31 12.12
CA GLN A 48 -9.41 -17.84 11.37
C GLN A 48 -9.30 -17.19 10.00
N TYR A 49 -8.10 -16.71 9.68
CA TYR A 49 -7.79 -16.03 8.43
C TYR A 49 -6.74 -16.81 7.64
N LYS A 50 -6.89 -16.86 6.32
CA LYS A 50 -5.87 -17.39 5.40
C LYS A 50 -5.56 -16.35 4.34
N LEU A 51 -4.29 -16.05 4.13
CA LEU A 51 -3.82 -15.08 3.14
C LEU A 51 -4.46 -15.33 1.76
N GLU A 52 -4.86 -14.25 1.07
CA GLU A 52 -5.39 -14.34 -0.29
C GLU A 52 -4.33 -14.93 -1.23
N PRO A 53 -4.57 -16.13 -1.81
CA PRO A 53 -3.53 -16.82 -2.56
C PRO A 53 -3.14 -16.13 -3.86
N GLY A 54 -4.07 -15.49 -4.59
CA GLY A 54 -3.78 -14.93 -5.91
C GLY A 54 -3.10 -13.57 -5.84
N TYR A 55 -2.05 -13.36 -6.64
CA TYR A 55 -1.29 -12.11 -6.61
C TYR A 55 -2.10 -10.91 -7.07
N GLU A 56 -2.88 -11.06 -8.15
CA GLU A 56 -3.77 -10.00 -8.63
C GLU A 56 -4.80 -9.62 -7.56
N ALA A 57 -5.50 -10.61 -7.00
CA ALA A 57 -6.52 -10.40 -5.98
C ALA A 57 -5.92 -9.73 -4.73
N ARG A 58 -4.72 -10.14 -4.31
CA ARG A 58 -4.00 -9.52 -3.19
C ARG A 58 -3.61 -8.07 -3.49
N ALA A 59 -3.10 -7.77 -4.67
CA ALA A 59 -2.76 -6.40 -5.08
C ALA A 59 -4.01 -5.50 -5.13
N ARG A 60 -5.15 -6.01 -5.60
CA ARG A 60 -6.45 -5.31 -5.54
C ARG A 60 -6.89 -5.04 -4.11
N ARG A 61 -6.72 -6.01 -3.19
CA ARG A 61 -7.00 -5.80 -1.77
C ARG A 61 -6.09 -4.74 -1.16
N ILE A 62 -4.80 -4.76 -1.44
CA ILE A 62 -3.85 -3.73 -0.98
C ILE A 62 -4.27 -2.34 -1.49
N ALA A 63 -4.62 -2.23 -2.77
CA ALA A 63 -5.15 -0.99 -3.34
C ALA A 63 -6.41 -0.51 -2.59
N SER A 64 -7.34 -1.42 -2.29
CA SER A 64 -8.55 -1.13 -1.50
C SER A 64 -8.21 -0.62 -0.10
N VAL A 65 -7.26 -1.24 0.61
CA VAL A 65 -6.86 -0.81 1.95
C VAL A 65 -6.24 0.58 1.92
N TYR A 66 -5.32 0.83 0.99
CA TYR A 66 -4.74 2.17 0.84
C TYR A 66 -5.79 3.23 0.51
N ALA A 67 -6.74 2.93 -0.38
CA ALA A 67 -7.86 3.82 -0.65
C ALA A 67 -8.71 4.07 0.60
N LYS A 68 -8.99 3.05 1.41
CA LYS A 68 -9.73 3.20 2.68
C LYS A 68 -8.96 4.02 3.71
N ILE A 69 -7.64 3.83 3.85
CA ILE A 69 -6.81 4.64 4.75
C ILE A 69 -6.85 6.11 4.30
N PHE A 70 -6.64 6.37 3.00
CA PHE A 70 -6.73 7.74 2.46
C PHE A 70 -8.11 8.37 2.71
N LEU A 71 -9.18 7.59 2.52
CA LEU A 71 -10.56 8.03 2.65
C LEU A 71 -11.08 8.06 4.11
N GLU A 72 -10.25 7.71 5.10
CA GLU A 72 -10.66 7.61 6.51
C GLU A 72 -11.82 6.62 6.71
N GLN A 73 -11.69 5.42 6.14
CA GLN A 73 -12.65 4.30 6.19
C GLN A 73 -12.09 3.03 6.86
N GLU A 74 -10.92 3.12 7.51
CA GLU A 74 -10.32 2.03 8.31
C GLU A 74 -10.59 2.22 9.82
N LEU A 75 -10.02 1.34 10.66
CA LEU A 75 -10.11 1.45 12.12
C LEU A 75 -9.60 2.80 12.63
N ASN A 76 -10.31 3.35 13.62
CA ASN A 76 -9.95 4.62 14.29
C ASN A 76 -9.85 5.82 13.32
N SER A 77 -10.59 5.79 12.21
CA SER A 77 -10.59 6.86 11.23
C SER A 77 -11.35 8.09 11.71
N ILE A 78 -10.88 9.26 11.27
CA ILE A 78 -11.51 10.57 11.55
C ILE A 78 -11.88 11.18 10.20
N LYS A 79 -13.16 11.12 9.83
CA LYS A 79 -13.66 11.50 8.49
C LYS A 79 -13.20 12.89 8.02
N GLN A 80 -13.05 13.85 8.94
CA GLN A 80 -12.59 15.21 8.65
C GLN A 80 -11.16 15.25 8.07
N LEU A 81 -10.34 14.24 8.42
CA LEU A 81 -8.94 14.11 8.03
C LEU A 81 -8.73 13.39 6.69
N LYS A 82 -9.81 13.12 5.92
CA LYS A 82 -9.77 12.50 4.58
C LYS A 82 -8.70 13.14 3.71
N GLY A 83 -7.63 12.39 3.43
CA GLY A 83 -6.47 12.80 2.63
C GLY A 83 -5.18 13.08 3.40
N ARG A 84 -5.16 13.04 4.74
CA ARG A 84 -3.92 13.28 5.53
C ARG A 84 -2.81 12.30 5.18
N TYR A 85 -3.17 11.05 4.92
CA TYR A 85 -2.24 10.00 4.52
C TYR A 85 -2.00 10.02 3.01
N TYR A 86 -1.36 11.08 2.54
CA TYR A 86 -1.35 11.45 1.13
C TYR A 86 -0.75 10.38 0.20
N TRP A 87 0.29 9.66 0.66
CA TRP A 87 0.87 8.53 -0.09
C TRP A 87 -0.14 7.40 -0.32
N MET A 88 -1.07 7.15 0.62
CA MET A 88 -2.03 6.04 0.48
C MET A 88 -2.94 6.22 -0.74
N GLY A 89 -3.28 7.46 -1.10
CA GLY A 89 -4.08 7.72 -2.30
C GLY A 89 -3.31 7.37 -3.58
N LEU A 90 -2.06 7.84 -3.72
CA LEU A 90 -1.21 7.49 -4.87
C LEU A 90 -0.86 5.99 -4.89
N GLY A 91 -0.53 5.43 -3.72
CA GLY A 91 -0.19 4.03 -3.52
C GLY A 91 -1.34 3.08 -3.87
N ALA A 92 -2.60 3.50 -3.70
CA ALA A 92 -3.76 2.74 -4.16
C ALA A 92 -3.77 2.59 -5.68
N PHE A 93 -3.55 3.67 -6.43
CA PHE A 93 -3.44 3.62 -7.89
C PHE A 93 -2.23 2.81 -8.35
N ALA A 94 -1.07 2.97 -7.69
CA ALA A 94 0.12 2.18 -7.99
C ALA A 94 -0.10 0.68 -7.76
N SER A 95 -0.74 0.31 -6.65
CA SER A 95 -1.07 -1.10 -6.32
C SER A 95 -2.08 -1.69 -7.31
N LYS A 96 -3.03 -0.89 -7.81
CA LYS A 96 -3.92 -1.29 -8.92
C LYS A 96 -3.12 -1.59 -10.19
N THR A 97 -2.18 -0.72 -10.59
CA THR A 97 -1.34 -0.98 -11.76
C THR A 97 -0.55 -2.28 -11.62
N VAL A 98 -0.08 -2.61 -10.40
CA VAL A 98 0.54 -3.92 -10.11
C VAL A 98 -0.43 -5.08 -10.33
N ALA A 99 -1.70 -4.95 -9.93
CA ALA A 99 -2.73 -5.94 -10.21
C ALA A 99 -2.92 -6.19 -11.73
N THR A 100 -2.91 -5.13 -12.55
CA THR A 100 -2.92 -5.24 -14.02
C THR A 100 -1.75 -6.08 -14.53
N ILE A 101 -0.54 -5.81 -14.02
CA ILE A 101 0.67 -6.53 -14.41
C ILE A 101 0.53 -8.02 -14.08
N PHE A 102 -0.02 -8.37 -12.91
CA PHE A 102 -0.28 -9.77 -12.55
C PHE A 102 -1.32 -10.42 -13.45
N LYS A 103 -2.42 -9.71 -13.78
CA LYS A 103 -3.45 -10.20 -14.70
C LYS A 103 -2.85 -10.54 -16.07
N HIS A 104 -2.09 -9.62 -16.66
CA HIS A 104 -1.50 -9.81 -18.00
C HIS A 104 -0.37 -10.85 -18.02
N ARG A 105 0.53 -10.84 -17.03
CA ARG A 105 1.67 -11.78 -17.00
C ARG A 105 1.26 -13.20 -16.57
N GLY A 106 0.21 -13.33 -15.74
CA GLY A 106 -0.32 -14.63 -15.32
C GLY A 106 -1.19 -15.32 -16.37
N SER A 107 -1.82 -14.56 -17.29
CA SER A 107 -2.73 -15.11 -18.30
C SER A 107 -2.16 -15.29 -19.70
N VAL A 108 -1.14 -14.51 -20.11
CA VAL A 108 -0.75 -14.44 -21.54
C VAL A 108 0.52 -15.23 -21.90
N LEU A 109 1.51 -15.37 -21.00
CA LEU A 109 2.83 -15.91 -21.38
C LEU A 109 3.03 -17.40 -21.09
N GLY A 110 2.07 -18.06 -20.44
CA GLY A 110 2.31 -19.35 -19.83
C GLY A 110 3.38 -19.27 -18.73
N TYR A 111 3.40 -20.23 -17.82
CA TYR A 111 4.40 -20.30 -16.76
C TYR A 111 5.78 -20.71 -17.32
N ASN A 112 6.38 -19.90 -18.20
CA ASN A 112 7.79 -20.05 -18.56
C ASN A 112 8.65 -19.68 -17.34
N ALA A 113 9.54 -20.60 -16.93
CA ALA A 113 10.28 -20.52 -15.67
C ALA A 113 11.00 -19.18 -15.41
N ASN A 114 11.52 -18.53 -16.47
CA ASN A 114 12.27 -17.28 -16.36
C ASN A 114 11.41 -16.04 -16.05
N VAL A 115 10.12 -16.03 -16.39
CA VAL A 115 9.20 -14.91 -16.09
C VAL A 115 8.58 -15.08 -14.71
N GLN A 116 8.46 -16.33 -14.24
CA GLN A 116 7.86 -16.67 -12.96
C GLN A 116 8.63 -16.09 -11.76
N GLU A 117 9.97 -16.08 -11.81
CA GLU A 117 10.79 -15.49 -10.76
C GLU A 117 10.55 -13.98 -10.62
N ALA A 118 10.50 -13.26 -11.74
CA ALA A 118 10.20 -11.83 -11.74
C ALA A 118 8.80 -11.53 -11.17
N ILE A 119 7.77 -12.31 -11.55
CA ILE A 119 6.41 -12.17 -11.01
C ILE A 119 6.41 -12.42 -9.50
N ASN A 120 7.08 -13.47 -9.03
CA ASN A 120 7.19 -13.78 -7.60
C ASN A 120 7.89 -12.66 -6.82
N LEU A 121 8.92 -12.03 -7.39
CA LEU A 121 9.63 -10.92 -6.75
C LEU A 121 8.77 -9.64 -6.70
N PHE A 122 7.95 -9.37 -7.72
CA PHE A 122 6.96 -8.29 -7.64
C PHE A 122 5.86 -8.58 -6.61
N ALA A 123 5.41 -9.83 -6.50
CA ALA A 123 4.43 -10.25 -5.49
C ALA A 123 4.99 -10.15 -4.06
N LEU A 124 6.26 -10.54 -3.89
CA LEU A 124 7.03 -10.33 -2.65
C LEU A 124 7.07 -8.85 -2.30
N GLY A 125 7.51 -8.00 -3.25
CA GLY A 125 7.60 -6.56 -3.04
C GLY A 125 6.25 -5.95 -2.65
N ASN A 126 5.17 -6.28 -3.37
CA ASN A 126 3.83 -5.77 -3.09
C ASN A 126 3.33 -6.18 -1.69
N LEU A 127 3.55 -7.42 -1.26
CA LEU A 127 3.17 -7.89 0.08
C LEU A 127 3.98 -7.17 1.18
N TRP A 128 5.30 -7.16 1.08
CA TRP A 128 6.16 -6.66 2.17
C TRP A 128 6.20 -5.13 2.26
N LEU A 129 5.95 -4.42 1.15
CA LEU A 129 5.63 -2.99 1.20
C LEU A 129 4.39 -2.72 2.05
N PHE A 130 3.31 -3.44 1.77
CA PHE A 130 2.07 -3.31 2.52
C PHE A 130 2.25 -3.66 4.01
N MET A 131 2.98 -4.73 4.31
CA MET A 131 3.29 -5.12 5.69
C MET A 131 4.20 -4.10 6.40
N ASP A 132 4.99 -3.32 5.67
CA ASP A 132 5.79 -2.23 6.24
C ASP A 132 4.93 -1.02 6.58
N ILE A 133 4.20 -0.47 5.60
CA ILE A 133 3.58 0.85 5.74
C ILE A 133 2.17 0.82 6.35
N ALA A 134 1.34 -0.18 6.05
CA ALA A 134 -0.06 -0.17 6.49
C ALA A 134 -0.19 -0.22 8.02
N PRO A 135 0.59 -1.05 8.76
CA PRO A 135 0.58 -1.02 10.22
C PRO A 135 0.94 0.34 10.79
N CYS A 136 1.87 1.10 10.20
CA CYS A 136 2.23 2.43 10.67
C CYS A 136 1.05 3.41 10.60
N HIS A 137 0.30 3.39 9.49
CA HIS A 137 -0.85 4.27 9.30
C HIS A 137 -2.01 3.89 10.24
N LEU A 138 -2.28 2.59 10.40
CA LEU A 138 -3.31 2.11 11.35
C LEU A 138 -2.93 2.45 12.80
N ALA A 139 -1.65 2.30 13.16
CA ALA A 139 -1.13 2.63 14.48
C ALA A 139 -1.26 4.13 14.80
N TRP A 140 -0.92 5.01 13.86
CA TRP A 140 -1.10 6.46 14.04
C TRP A 140 -2.57 6.83 14.19
N SER A 141 -3.45 6.30 13.32
CA SER A 141 -4.90 6.54 13.43
C SER A 141 -5.45 6.14 14.79
N ALA A 142 -4.94 5.05 15.38
CA ALA A 142 -5.38 4.61 16.69
C ALA A 142 -4.87 5.48 17.84
N SER A 143 -3.58 5.85 17.80
CA SER A 143 -3.01 6.79 18.77
C SER A 143 -1.65 7.29 18.28
N SER A 144 -1.60 8.54 17.83
CA SER A 144 -0.36 9.23 17.46
C SER A 144 0.63 9.28 18.64
N ALA A 145 0.13 9.48 19.87
CA ALA A 145 0.95 9.47 21.07
C ALA A 145 1.62 8.10 21.33
N SER A 146 0.86 7.01 21.22
CA SER A 146 1.44 5.65 21.35
C SER A 146 2.38 5.33 20.19
N PHE A 147 2.03 5.73 18.96
CA PHE A 147 2.93 5.59 17.81
C PHE A 147 4.28 6.27 18.07
N ASP A 148 4.28 7.53 18.51
CA ASP A 148 5.52 8.27 18.77
C ASP A 148 6.35 7.65 19.90
N LYS A 149 5.69 7.18 20.96
CA LYS A 149 6.34 6.48 22.06
C LYS A 149 6.92 5.12 21.64
N CYS A 150 6.25 4.41 20.72
CA CYS A 150 6.54 3.01 20.41
C CYS A 150 7.25 2.77 19.08
N LYS A 151 7.37 3.75 18.18
CA LYS A 151 7.94 3.55 16.83
C LYS A 151 9.35 2.97 16.82
N SER A 152 10.21 3.37 17.75
CA SER A 152 11.58 2.84 17.86
C SER A 152 11.64 1.37 18.32
N LEU A 153 10.56 0.86 18.91
CA LEU A 153 10.46 -0.52 19.42
C LEU A 153 9.76 -1.47 18.44
N ARG A 154 9.30 -0.97 17.27
CA ARG A 154 8.78 -1.86 16.21
C ARG A 154 9.89 -2.79 15.75
N ASP A 155 9.74 -4.09 15.94
CA ASP A 155 10.69 -5.10 15.46
C ASP A 155 10.01 -6.46 15.37
N VAL A 156 9.76 -6.94 14.14
CA VAL A 156 9.11 -8.24 13.92
C VAL A 156 9.91 -9.40 14.55
N SER A 157 11.23 -9.28 14.67
CA SER A 157 12.04 -10.33 15.29
C SER A 157 11.80 -10.48 16.79
N GLN A 158 11.27 -9.44 17.44
CA GLN A 158 10.96 -9.39 18.87
C GLN A 158 9.47 -9.62 19.17
N PHE A 159 8.64 -9.83 18.15
CA PHE A 159 7.23 -10.19 18.34
C PHE A 159 7.12 -11.48 19.18
N THR A 160 6.11 -11.53 20.03
CA THR A 160 5.87 -12.62 20.99
C THR A 160 4.56 -13.35 20.72
N HIS A 161 3.50 -12.63 20.33
CA HIS A 161 2.16 -13.18 20.19
C HIS A 161 1.84 -13.61 18.75
N ILE A 162 2.31 -12.86 17.75
CA ILE A 162 1.98 -13.13 16.33
C ILE A 162 3.20 -13.47 15.46
N LYS A 163 4.36 -13.72 16.08
CA LYS A 163 5.61 -13.91 15.35
C LYS A 163 5.52 -15.07 14.38
N ASN A 164 4.93 -16.19 14.78
CA ASN A 164 4.79 -17.37 13.92
C ASN A 164 3.88 -17.07 12.72
N GLU A 165 2.79 -16.35 12.93
CA GLU A 165 1.85 -15.92 11.90
C GLU A 165 2.52 -15.02 10.86
N VAL A 166 3.36 -14.07 11.32
CA VAL A 166 4.15 -13.21 10.42
C VAL A 166 5.21 -14.03 9.68
N MET A 167 5.89 -14.96 10.37
CA MET A 167 6.92 -15.81 9.76
C MET A 167 6.35 -16.85 8.78
N ASN A 168 5.06 -17.19 8.91
CA ASN A 168 4.35 -18.04 7.94
C ASN A 168 3.89 -17.26 6.70
N LEU A 169 4.00 -15.92 6.68
CA LEU A 169 3.73 -15.19 5.44
C LEU A 169 4.77 -15.54 4.36
N PRO A 170 4.36 -15.62 3.09
CA PRO A 170 5.27 -15.84 1.98
C PRO A 170 6.46 -14.88 1.99
N TRP A 171 7.65 -15.43 1.77
CA TRP A 171 8.91 -14.69 1.69
C TRP A 171 9.31 -13.97 2.99
N SER A 172 8.80 -14.37 4.15
CA SER A 172 9.23 -13.85 5.46
C SER A 172 10.74 -13.90 5.69
N SER A 173 11.46 -14.77 4.99
CA SER A 173 12.93 -14.80 4.96
C SER A 173 13.58 -13.49 4.47
N CYS A 174 12.83 -12.57 3.83
CA CYS A 174 13.34 -11.26 3.46
C CYS A 174 13.40 -10.28 4.65
N LEU A 175 12.69 -10.53 5.75
CA LEU A 175 12.57 -9.63 6.90
C LEU A 175 13.93 -9.13 7.42
N PRO A 176 14.96 -9.97 7.63
CA PRO A 176 16.27 -9.46 8.06
C PRO A 176 16.90 -8.46 7.09
N LYS A 177 16.66 -8.60 5.78
CA LYS A 177 17.20 -7.69 4.75
C LYS A 177 16.53 -6.31 4.80
N ILE A 178 15.24 -6.27 5.15
CA ILE A 178 14.47 -5.03 5.37
C ILE A 178 14.43 -4.66 6.86
N ASN A 179 15.47 -5.05 7.59
CA ASN A 179 15.69 -4.70 9.00
C ASN A 179 14.50 -5.02 9.91
N ASN A 180 13.81 -6.15 9.66
CA ASN A 180 12.65 -6.63 10.40
C ASN A 180 11.55 -5.56 10.60
N LEU A 181 11.36 -4.69 9.60
CA LEU A 181 10.40 -3.56 9.59
C LEU A 181 10.62 -2.53 10.70
N LYS A 182 11.83 -2.46 11.27
CA LYS A 182 12.16 -1.48 12.31
C LYS A 182 12.13 -0.06 11.75
N ILE A 183 11.54 0.85 12.52
CA ILE A 183 11.63 2.29 12.27
C ILE A 183 12.88 2.79 13.00
N THR A 184 13.95 3.06 12.27
CA THR A 184 15.26 3.39 12.84
C THR A 184 15.79 4.72 12.32
N LEU A 185 16.85 5.23 12.94
CA LEU A 185 17.61 6.37 12.41
C LEU A 185 18.20 6.11 11.02
N LYS A 186 18.41 4.84 10.64
CA LYS A 186 18.90 4.45 9.29
C LYS A 186 17.78 4.42 8.25
N THR A 187 16.53 4.38 8.68
CA THR A 187 15.31 4.40 7.85
C THR A 187 14.39 5.53 8.34
N PRO A 188 14.86 6.80 8.34
CA PRO A 188 14.16 7.88 9.02
C PRO A 188 12.86 8.29 8.32
N GLN A 189 12.63 7.81 7.09
CA GLN A 189 11.54 8.25 6.23
C GLN A 189 10.16 8.09 6.85
N ILE A 190 9.87 6.98 7.53
CA ILE A 190 8.60 6.82 8.25
C ILE A 190 8.51 7.81 9.40
N GLY A 191 9.58 8.01 10.16
CA GLY A 191 9.61 9.02 11.22
C GLY A 191 9.39 10.44 10.69
N GLN A 192 9.99 10.78 9.54
CA GLN A 192 9.86 12.07 8.87
C GLN A 192 8.45 12.30 8.31
N ALA A 193 7.88 11.30 7.63
CA ALA A 193 6.52 11.39 7.10
C ALA A 193 5.50 11.61 8.22
N PHE A 194 5.57 10.82 9.28
CA PHE A 194 4.60 10.89 10.37
C PHE A 194 4.78 12.15 11.24
N ALA A 195 5.99 12.72 11.30
CA ALA A 195 6.21 14.02 11.96
C ALA A 195 5.50 15.21 11.27
N LEU A 196 5.10 15.07 10.00
CA LEU A 196 4.33 16.09 9.28
C LEU A 196 2.82 16.02 9.59
N LEU A 197 2.33 14.86 10.03
CA LEU A 197 0.90 14.62 10.21
C LEU A 197 0.23 15.60 11.18
N PRO A 198 0.80 15.98 12.34
CA PRO A 198 0.16 16.96 13.22
C PRO A 198 -0.16 18.29 12.53
N LYS A 199 0.72 18.78 11.64
CA LYS A 199 0.49 20.02 10.89
C LYS A 199 -0.59 19.85 9.82
N ILE A 200 -0.55 18.73 9.08
CA ILE A 200 -1.56 18.38 8.08
C ILE A 200 -2.93 18.26 8.75
N GLU A 201 -3.01 17.55 9.89
CA GLU A 201 -4.23 17.34 10.65
C GLU A 201 -4.81 18.66 11.16
N GLN A 202 -3.98 19.53 11.72
CA GLN A 202 -4.40 20.87 12.14
C GLN A 202 -5.02 21.66 10.97
N ALA A 203 -4.35 21.69 9.82
CA ALA A 203 -4.88 22.36 8.62
C ALA A 203 -6.22 21.77 8.15
N PHE A 204 -6.43 20.45 8.30
CA PHE A 204 -7.65 19.77 7.88
C PHE A 204 -8.81 19.96 8.86
N LEU A 205 -8.53 20.15 10.15
CA LEU A 205 -9.54 20.38 11.19
C LEU A 205 -9.97 21.86 11.27
N ASP A 206 -9.05 22.79 11.08
CA ASP A 206 -9.34 24.23 11.22
C ASP A 206 -10.11 24.82 10.03
N VAL A 207 -9.98 24.20 8.84
CA VAL A 207 -10.45 24.79 7.59
C VAL A 207 -11.60 23.98 7.00
N LYS A 208 -12.80 24.57 6.99
CA LYS A 208 -14.02 23.93 6.41
C LYS A 208 -13.96 23.74 4.90
N SER A 209 -13.31 24.65 4.17
CA SER A 209 -13.21 24.57 2.71
C SER A 209 -12.20 23.51 2.29
N GLU A 210 -12.65 22.51 1.52
CA GLU A 210 -11.80 21.42 1.06
C GLU A 210 -10.62 21.92 0.21
N LYS A 211 -10.85 22.91 -0.65
CA LYS A 211 -9.76 23.55 -1.40
C LYS A 211 -8.71 24.17 -0.49
N LYS A 212 -9.16 25.00 0.45
CA LYS A 212 -8.25 25.76 1.32
C LYS A 212 -7.42 24.87 2.22
N LYS A 213 -7.97 23.74 2.72
CA LYS A 213 -7.18 22.82 3.55
C LYS A 213 -6.07 22.10 2.77
N TYR A 214 -6.34 21.67 1.53
CA TYR A 214 -5.32 21.06 0.68
C TYR A 214 -4.25 22.07 0.24
N GLU A 215 -4.64 23.32 -0.02
CA GLU A 215 -3.68 24.40 -0.32
C GLU A 215 -2.82 24.77 0.90
N LEU A 216 -3.41 24.87 2.09
CA LEU A 216 -2.69 25.19 3.33
C LEU A 216 -1.66 24.11 3.67
N ALA A 217 -2.02 22.84 3.50
CA ALA A 217 -1.16 21.69 3.79
C ALA A 217 -0.31 21.24 2.59
N ARG A 218 -0.31 21.97 1.47
CA ARG A 218 0.21 21.46 0.17
C ARG A 218 1.63 20.92 0.25
N THR A 219 2.53 21.65 0.92
CA THR A 219 3.94 21.28 1.05
C THR A 219 4.09 20.05 1.93
N ASP A 220 3.47 20.07 3.11
CA ASP A 220 3.53 18.95 4.06
C ASP A 220 2.92 17.67 3.47
N LEU A 221 1.84 17.78 2.68
CA LEU A 221 1.23 16.65 1.97
C LEU A 221 2.19 16.05 0.93
N PHE A 222 2.83 16.90 0.12
CA PHE A 222 3.79 16.44 -0.89
C PHE A 222 5.02 15.81 -0.25
N ASP A 223 5.57 16.41 0.79
CA ASP A 223 6.72 15.90 1.52
C ASP A 223 6.38 14.58 2.23
N HIS A 224 5.22 14.49 2.88
CA HIS A 224 4.72 13.23 3.45
C HIS A 224 4.68 12.13 2.39
N LEU A 225 4.12 12.42 1.21
CA LEU A 225 4.07 11.48 0.09
C LEU A 225 5.48 11.04 -0.33
N MET A 226 6.40 11.98 -0.53
CA MET A 226 7.76 11.66 -0.99
C MET A 226 8.57 10.89 0.06
N PHE A 227 8.42 11.18 1.35
CA PHE A 227 9.10 10.41 2.39
C PHE A 227 8.66 8.94 2.39
N VAL A 228 7.35 8.67 2.33
CA VAL A 228 6.86 7.28 2.25
C VAL A 228 7.29 6.62 0.93
N ALA A 229 7.26 7.36 -0.19
CA ALA A 229 7.78 6.86 -1.46
C ALA A 229 9.26 6.42 -1.36
N ILE A 230 10.11 7.23 -0.70
CA ILE A 230 11.52 6.89 -0.51
C ILE A 230 11.66 5.64 0.36
N GLN A 231 10.88 5.51 1.45
CA GLN A 231 10.88 4.31 2.28
C GLN A 231 10.61 3.06 1.42
N GLU A 232 9.52 3.08 0.67
CA GLU A 232 9.13 1.95 -0.17
C GLU A 232 10.18 1.63 -1.24
N GLN A 233 10.63 2.66 -1.96
CA GLN A 233 11.43 2.49 -3.17
C GLN A 233 12.89 2.17 -2.86
N ARG A 234 13.45 2.76 -1.80
CA ARG A 234 14.85 2.60 -1.41
C ARG A 234 15.05 1.49 -0.41
N ASN A 235 14.30 1.50 0.68
CA ASN A 235 14.60 0.65 1.83
C ASN A 235 13.95 -0.73 1.72
N ILE A 236 12.86 -0.84 0.95
CA ILE A 236 12.14 -2.09 0.74
C ILE A 236 12.40 -2.64 -0.67
N LEU A 237 11.86 -2.01 -1.72
CA LEU A 237 11.90 -2.57 -3.08
C LEU A 237 13.31 -2.69 -3.65
N GLN A 238 14.19 -1.71 -3.41
CA GLN A 238 15.55 -1.80 -3.91
C GLN A 238 16.24 -3.07 -3.38
N VAL A 239 16.09 -3.34 -2.09
CA VAL A 239 16.75 -4.43 -1.38
C VAL A 239 16.17 -5.80 -1.75
N ILE A 240 14.84 -5.93 -1.79
CA ILE A 240 14.21 -7.26 -1.92
C ILE A 240 13.76 -7.60 -3.34
N VAL A 241 13.65 -6.61 -4.24
CA VAL A 241 13.25 -6.81 -5.63
C VAL A 241 14.40 -6.46 -6.58
N TRP A 242 14.89 -5.22 -6.56
CA TRP A 242 15.75 -4.71 -7.63
C TRP A 242 17.22 -5.08 -7.50
N GLU A 243 17.72 -5.39 -6.31
CA GLU A 243 19.09 -5.86 -6.10
C GLU A 243 19.29 -7.32 -6.49
N ASN A 244 18.20 -8.09 -6.66
CA ASN A 244 18.25 -9.47 -7.12
C ASN A 244 18.72 -9.55 -8.58
N CYS A 245 19.76 -10.36 -8.83
CA CYS A 245 20.38 -10.54 -10.15
C CYS A 245 19.39 -11.02 -11.23
N SER A 246 18.44 -11.89 -10.90
CA SER A 246 17.43 -12.39 -11.85
C SER A 246 16.46 -11.28 -12.31
N VAL A 247 16.17 -10.29 -11.45
CA VAL A 247 15.34 -9.13 -11.81
C VAL A 247 16.13 -8.10 -12.59
N LYS A 248 17.40 -7.86 -12.26
CA LYS A 248 18.29 -7.01 -13.07
C LYS A 248 18.43 -7.59 -14.49
N PHE A 249 18.60 -8.91 -14.58
CA PHE A 249 18.65 -9.64 -15.85
C PHE A 249 17.30 -9.63 -16.57
N GLY A 250 16.17 -9.85 -15.88
CA GLY A 250 14.82 -9.77 -16.46
C GLY A 250 14.43 -8.36 -16.94
N ALA A 251 14.78 -7.31 -16.20
CA ALA A 251 14.56 -5.90 -16.57
C ALA A 251 15.50 -5.46 -17.70
N TRP A 252 16.72 -6.00 -17.77
CA TRP A 252 17.60 -5.89 -18.93
C TRP A 252 17.01 -6.62 -20.15
N MET A 253 16.62 -7.88 -20.04
CA MET A 253 15.98 -8.66 -21.11
C MET A 253 14.69 -8.02 -21.63
N GLN A 254 13.84 -7.46 -20.75
CA GLN A 254 12.62 -6.76 -21.15
C GLN A 254 12.86 -5.48 -21.96
N ARG A 255 13.97 -4.77 -21.71
CA ARG A 255 14.35 -3.58 -22.49
C ARG A 255 14.83 -3.91 -23.90
N TRP A 256 15.35 -5.11 -24.11
CA TRP A 256 16.03 -5.48 -25.35
C TRP A 256 15.26 -6.48 -26.22
N PHE A 257 14.37 -7.31 -25.66
CA PHE A 257 13.82 -8.46 -26.40
C PHE A 257 12.30 -8.70 -26.32
N ILE A 258 11.55 -8.16 -25.33
CA ILE A 258 10.14 -8.58 -25.06
C ILE A 258 9.13 -7.42 -25.03
N GLY A 259 9.57 -6.16 -24.98
CA GLY A 259 8.66 -5.02 -24.78
C GLY A 259 8.16 -4.96 -23.33
N MET A 260 8.12 -3.76 -22.75
CA MET A 260 7.55 -3.61 -21.41
C MET A 260 6.02 -3.77 -21.50
N PRO A 261 5.36 -4.59 -20.65
CA PRO A 261 3.93 -4.38 -20.42
C PRO A 261 3.73 -2.94 -19.94
N ASP A 262 2.68 -2.29 -20.43
CA ASP A 262 2.44 -0.88 -20.18
C ASP A 262 2.43 -0.59 -18.67
N ALA A 263 3.50 0.05 -18.18
CA ALA A 263 3.69 0.41 -16.79
C ALA A 263 3.13 1.81 -16.50
N THR A 264 2.30 2.34 -17.40
CA THR A 264 1.60 3.61 -17.21
C THR A 264 0.80 3.57 -15.90
N LEU A 265 1.10 4.52 -15.03
CA LEU A 265 0.31 4.75 -13.84
C LEU A 265 -0.97 5.47 -14.26
N VAL A 266 -2.12 4.85 -14.01
CA VAL A 266 -3.45 5.39 -14.30
C VAL A 266 -4.12 5.78 -12.99
N LEU A 267 -4.42 7.06 -12.80
CA LEU A 267 -5.09 7.65 -11.64
C LEU A 267 -6.62 7.58 -11.78
N SER A 268 -7.12 6.41 -12.18
CA SER A 268 -8.54 6.04 -12.29
C SER A 268 -8.74 4.67 -11.64
N SER A 269 -9.96 4.26 -11.37
CA SER A 269 -10.30 2.86 -11.05
C SER A 269 -10.26 1.96 -12.29
N ASP A 270 -10.23 2.52 -13.50
CA ASP A 270 -10.02 1.76 -14.73
C ASP A 270 -8.58 1.27 -14.84
N TYR A 271 -8.40 0.10 -15.47
CA TYR A 271 -7.11 -0.54 -15.56
C TYR A 271 -6.30 -0.11 -16.78
N SER A 272 -6.94 0.13 -17.93
CA SER A 272 -6.24 0.50 -19.16
C SER A 272 -5.99 2.00 -19.24
N VAL A 273 -4.84 2.39 -19.79
CA VAL A 273 -4.61 3.79 -20.16
C VAL A 273 -5.60 4.23 -21.24
N ASP A 274 -6.01 3.32 -22.13
CA ASP A 274 -6.94 3.63 -23.22
C ASP A 274 -8.33 4.04 -22.70
N ASP A 275 -8.71 3.61 -21.49
CA ASP A 275 -9.97 4.00 -20.84
C ASP A 275 -9.97 5.47 -20.40
N VAL A 276 -8.78 6.06 -20.23
CA VAL A 276 -8.61 7.44 -19.73
C VAL A 276 -7.83 8.34 -20.68
N LYS A 277 -7.52 7.86 -21.88
CA LYS A 277 -6.77 8.57 -22.90
C LYS A 277 -7.70 8.94 -24.04
N LYS A 278 -7.43 10.10 -24.64
CA LYS A 278 -8.13 10.51 -25.87
C LYS A 278 -7.84 9.52 -26.99
N ASN A 279 -8.88 9.13 -27.71
CA ASN A 279 -8.74 8.35 -28.92
C ASN A 279 -8.07 9.19 -30.04
N TRP A 280 -7.82 8.57 -31.19
CA TRP A 280 -7.24 9.22 -32.37
C TRP A 280 -8.01 10.44 -32.90
N PHE A 281 -9.30 10.59 -32.55
CA PHE A 281 -10.11 11.78 -32.86
C PHE A 281 -10.05 12.87 -31.78
N GLY A 282 -9.24 12.70 -30.72
CA GLY A 282 -9.11 13.67 -29.64
C GLY A 282 -10.22 13.62 -28.58
N ASN A 283 -11.06 12.58 -28.61
CA ASN A 283 -12.20 12.44 -27.70
C ASN A 283 -11.94 11.37 -26.63
N TYR A 284 -12.39 11.61 -25.39
CA TYR A 284 -12.51 10.55 -24.39
C TYR A 284 -13.74 9.68 -24.71
N THR A 285 -13.69 8.41 -24.31
CA THR A 285 -14.77 7.44 -24.51
C THR A 285 -15.09 6.70 -23.22
N GLY A 286 -16.22 6.00 -23.18
CA GLY A 286 -16.62 5.23 -22.00
C GLY A 286 -17.35 6.05 -20.94
N SER A 287 -17.64 5.42 -19.80
CA SER A 287 -18.52 5.98 -18.75
C SER A 287 -17.97 7.20 -18.03
N LYS A 288 -16.68 7.52 -18.19
CA LYS A 288 -16.01 8.63 -17.52
C LYS A 288 -15.63 9.77 -18.46
N ALA A 289 -15.99 9.68 -19.74
CA ALA A 289 -15.59 10.66 -20.76
C ALA A 289 -15.94 12.10 -20.37
N ASP A 290 -17.17 12.34 -19.91
CA ASP A 290 -17.64 13.67 -19.53
C ASP A 290 -16.81 14.27 -18.38
N GLN A 291 -16.45 13.46 -17.37
CA GLN A 291 -15.61 13.92 -16.26
C GLN A 291 -14.18 14.22 -16.72
N LEU A 292 -13.61 13.37 -17.58
CA LEU A 292 -12.24 13.52 -18.09
C LEU A 292 -12.08 14.80 -18.93
N VAL A 293 -13.10 15.19 -19.72
CA VAL A 293 -13.09 16.45 -20.49
C VAL A 293 -12.95 17.67 -19.58
N GLU A 294 -13.50 17.61 -18.36
CA GLU A 294 -13.47 18.73 -17.43
C GLU A 294 -12.15 18.90 -16.68
N LEU A 295 -11.25 17.91 -16.74
CA LEU A 295 -9.97 17.95 -16.03
C LEU A 295 -8.96 18.82 -16.75
N LYS A 296 -8.14 19.55 -15.97
CA LYS A 296 -7.07 20.42 -16.51
C LYS A 296 -5.88 19.65 -17.07
N GLU A 297 -5.69 18.41 -16.64
CA GLU A 297 -4.62 17.55 -17.12
C GLU A 297 -5.06 16.09 -17.15
N ASP A 298 -4.37 15.30 -17.98
CA ASP A 298 -4.59 13.86 -18.07
C ASP A 298 -4.30 13.14 -16.73
N VAL A 299 -5.07 12.09 -16.47
CA VAL A 299 -4.99 11.26 -15.25
C VAL A 299 -4.12 10.02 -15.41
N TYR A 300 -3.14 10.05 -16.32
CA TYR A 300 -2.17 8.98 -16.48
C TYR A 300 -0.75 9.53 -16.63
N ILE A 301 0.24 8.69 -16.33
CA ILE A 301 1.66 9.00 -16.54
C ILE A 301 2.43 7.75 -16.95
N ALA A 302 2.90 7.76 -18.20
CA ALA A 302 3.79 6.74 -18.72
C ALA A 302 5.21 6.89 -18.12
N PRO A 303 6.01 5.80 -18.06
CA PRO A 303 7.43 5.91 -17.78
C PRO A 303 8.11 6.90 -18.72
N LEU A 304 8.99 7.74 -18.18
CA LEU A 304 9.76 8.67 -19.00
C LEU A 304 10.69 7.90 -19.94
N SER A 305 11.00 8.47 -21.10
CA SER A 305 11.99 7.89 -22.02
C SER A 305 13.33 7.69 -21.29
N GLY A 306 13.90 6.49 -21.41
CA GLY A 306 15.14 6.13 -20.73
C GLY A 306 15.00 5.76 -19.24
N THR A 307 13.79 5.69 -18.69
CA THR A 307 13.57 5.22 -17.31
C THR A 307 14.11 3.80 -17.13
N LYS A 308 14.96 3.61 -16.13
CA LYS A 308 15.51 2.30 -15.72
C LYS A 308 14.92 1.89 -14.39
N ALA A 309 13.89 1.04 -14.42
CA ALA A 309 13.13 0.66 -13.23
C ALA A 309 14.00 0.03 -12.13
N GLU A 310 15.08 -0.66 -12.45
CA GLU A 310 16.00 -1.26 -11.48
C GLU A 310 17.01 -0.27 -10.86
N ASN A 311 17.23 0.87 -11.52
CA ASN A 311 18.07 1.93 -11.02
C ASN A 311 17.24 2.86 -10.13
N TYR A 312 17.62 2.95 -8.86
CA TYR A 312 16.88 3.73 -7.86
C TYR A 312 16.68 5.19 -8.29
N ASP A 313 17.74 5.90 -8.69
CA ASP A 313 17.66 7.32 -9.02
C ASP A 313 16.77 7.56 -10.25
N SER A 314 16.94 6.73 -11.29
CA SER A 314 16.12 6.80 -12.51
C SER A 314 14.64 6.54 -12.20
N ARG A 315 14.34 5.54 -11.36
CA ARG A 315 12.98 5.22 -10.93
C ARG A 315 12.38 6.36 -10.08
N MET A 316 13.15 6.96 -9.19
CA MET A 316 12.70 8.06 -8.34
C MET A 316 12.40 9.34 -9.14
N ILE A 317 13.09 9.59 -10.26
CA ILE A 317 12.73 10.70 -11.17
C ILE A 317 11.30 10.51 -11.71
N TRP A 318 10.98 9.31 -12.22
CA TRP A 318 9.63 9.02 -12.73
C TRP A 318 8.58 9.09 -11.61
N ILE A 319 8.87 8.51 -10.44
CA ILE A 319 7.96 8.56 -9.28
C ILE A 319 7.73 10.00 -8.82
N GLY A 320 8.76 10.86 -8.83
CA GLY A 320 8.61 12.28 -8.55
C GLY A 320 7.65 12.96 -9.53
N LYS A 321 7.73 12.65 -10.83
CA LYS A 321 6.78 13.16 -11.83
C LYS A 321 5.35 12.64 -11.64
N ALA A 322 5.20 11.38 -11.24
CA ALA A 322 3.90 10.81 -10.90
C ALA A 322 3.30 11.49 -9.67
N ALA A 323 4.10 11.72 -8.63
CA ALA A 323 3.72 12.44 -7.43
C ALA A 323 3.31 13.88 -7.73
N GLU A 324 4.09 14.61 -8.54
CA GLU A 324 3.77 15.98 -8.97
C GLU A 324 2.42 16.04 -9.69
N LYS A 325 2.14 15.10 -10.61
CA LYS A 325 0.84 15.01 -11.31
C LYS A 325 -0.31 14.73 -10.34
N TYR A 326 -0.18 13.72 -9.51
CA TYR A 326 -1.17 13.40 -8.48
C TYR A 326 -1.44 14.60 -7.56
N HIS A 327 -0.38 15.31 -7.16
CA HIS A 327 -0.47 16.47 -6.30
C HIS A 327 -1.25 17.62 -6.96
N ARG A 328 -0.95 17.96 -8.22
CA ARG A 328 -1.69 19.00 -8.96
C ARG A 328 -3.16 18.65 -9.13
N LEU A 329 -3.48 17.39 -9.46
CA LEU A 329 -4.86 16.93 -9.55
C LEU A 329 -5.60 17.03 -8.21
N MET A 330 -4.95 16.68 -7.09
CA MET A 330 -5.53 16.81 -5.76
C MET A 330 -5.68 18.26 -5.27
N LEU A 331 -4.87 19.20 -5.74
CA LEU A 331 -5.04 20.63 -5.45
C LEU A 331 -6.20 21.24 -6.26
N ASP A 332 -6.43 20.77 -7.48
CA ASP A 332 -7.57 21.17 -8.31
C ASP A 332 -8.89 20.61 -7.79
N ASP A 333 -9.97 21.43 -7.80
CA ASP A 333 -11.26 21.04 -7.24
C ASP A 333 -11.92 19.89 -8.03
N LYS A 334 -11.85 19.92 -9.36
CA LYS A 334 -12.42 18.87 -10.22
C LYS A 334 -11.55 17.62 -10.20
N GLY A 335 -10.23 17.81 -10.31
CA GLY A 335 -9.26 16.72 -10.20
C GLY A 335 -9.38 15.98 -8.87
N ARG A 336 -9.48 16.68 -7.75
CA ARG A 336 -9.63 16.08 -6.42
C ARG A 336 -10.94 15.29 -6.30
N ASN A 337 -12.05 15.87 -6.74
CA ASN A 337 -13.35 15.18 -6.72
C ASN A 337 -13.29 13.88 -7.54
N PHE A 338 -12.74 13.94 -8.76
CA PHE A 338 -12.51 12.77 -9.60
C PHE A 338 -11.68 11.71 -8.85
N LEU A 339 -10.48 12.07 -8.36
CA LEU A 339 -9.62 11.12 -7.66
C LEU A 339 -10.27 10.52 -6.41
N HIS A 340 -11.08 11.29 -5.66
CA HIS A 340 -11.82 10.76 -4.52
C HIS A 340 -12.88 9.73 -4.94
N GLN A 341 -13.60 9.95 -6.03
CA GLN A 341 -14.57 8.99 -6.58
C GLN A 341 -13.87 7.71 -7.07
N GLU A 342 -12.73 7.86 -7.74
CA GLU A 342 -11.95 6.72 -8.22
C GLU A 342 -11.39 5.88 -7.05
N LEU A 343 -10.87 6.53 -6.01
CA LEU A 343 -10.46 5.85 -4.77
C LEU A 343 -11.65 5.18 -4.08
N GLN A 344 -12.81 5.83 -4.07
CA GLN A 344 -14.03 5.27 -3.49
C GLN A 344 -14.48 3.99 -4.21
N THR A 345 -14.33 3.93 -5.54
CA THR A 345 -14.57 2.70 -6.31
C THR A 345 -13.57 1.61 -5.92
N ILE A 346 -12.29 1.97 -5.77
CA ILE A 346 -11.21 1.03 -5.38
C ILE A 346 -11.46 0.43 -3.99
N THR A 347 -12.10 1.14 -3.05
CA THR A 347 -12.38 0.57 -1.70
C THR A 347 -13.22 -0.70 -1.76
N SER A 348 -14.06 -0.87 -2.78
CA SER A 348 -14.92 -2.05 -2.95
C SER A 348 -14.13 -3.35 -3.23
N TRP A 349 -12.86 -3.25 -3.63
CA TRP A 349 -12.06 -4.40 -4.05
C TRP A 349 -11.47 -5.23 -2.90
N GLY A 350 -11.74 -4.85 -1.64
CA GLY A 350 -11.20 -5.50 -0.44
C GLY A 350 -11.62 -6.97 -0.28
N THR A 351 -12.59 -7.42 -1.06
CA THR A 351 -13.08 -8.81 -1.08
C THR A 351 -12.64 -9.59 -2.33
N SER A 352 -11.79 -9.02 -3.19
CA SER A 352 -11.29 -9.68 -4.41
C SER A 352 -10.67 -11.04 -4.10
N LYS A 353 -10.97 -12.08 -4.88
CA LYS A 353 -10.44 -13.44 -4.68
C LYS A 353 -9.76 -13.93 -5.95
N ALA A 354 -8.84 -14.88 -5.81
CA ALA A 354 -8.31 -15.60 -6.95
C ALA A 354 -9.43 -16.42 -7.62
N ASP A 355 -9.67 -16.18 -8.91
CA ASP A 355 -10.73 -16.85 -9.68
C ASP A 355 -10.19 -18.00 -10.55
N PHE A 356 -8.96 -18.50 -10.31
CA PHE A 356 -8.31 -19.54 -11.09
C PHE A 356 -7.71 -20.67 -10.24
N LYS A 357 -7.52 -21.85 -10.85
CA LYS A 357 -6.78 -22.97 -10.24
C LYS A 357 -5.30 -22.57 -10.14
N ILE A 358 -4.84 -22.38 -8.91
CA ILE A 358 -3.44 -22.10 -8.58
C ILE A 358 -2.56 -23.20 -9.18
N HIS A 359 -1.61 -22.82 -10.03
CA HIS A 359 -0.68 -23.78 -10.62
C HIS A 359 0.19 -24.41 -9.52
N PRO A 360 0.45 -25.74 -9.52
CA PRO A 360 1.19 -26.41 -8.43
C PRO A 360 2.59 -25.84 -8.16
N ASN A 361 3.23 -25.28 -9.20
CA ASN A 361 4.55 -24.64 -9.10
C ASN A 361 4.48 -23.15 -8.75
N SER A 362 3.28 -22.56 -8.65
CA SER A 362 3.10 -21.18 -8.21
C SER A 362 3.40 -21.05 -6.71
N ASN A 363 3.93 -19.90 -6.29
CA ASN A 363 3.96 -19.57 -4.86
C ASN A 363 2.62 -18.97 -4.39
N GLU A 364 1.66 -18.79 -5.29
CA GLU A 364 0.28 -18.52 -4.93
C GLU A 364 -0.26 -19.65 -4.04
N GLY A 365 -0.91 -19.30 -2.93
CA GLY A 365 -1.48 -20.27 -1.99
C GLY A 365 -0.50 -21.02 -1.08
N LYS A 366 0.81 -20.78 -1.17
CA LYS A 366 1.75 -21.13 -0.10
C LYS A 366 1.53 -20.15 1.06
N SER A 367 1.23 -20.69 2.23
CA SER A 367 1.10 -20.00 3.52
C SER A 367 1.53 -20.96 4.60
#